data_AF-A0A963A444-F1
#
_entry.id   AF-A0A963A444-F1
#
_cell.length_a   1.000
_cell.length_b   1.000
_cell.length_c   1.000
_cell.angle_alpha   90.00
_cell.angle_beta   90.00
_cell.angle_gamma   90.00
#
_symmetry.space_group_name_H-M   'P 1'
#
loop_
_entity.id
_entity.type
_entity.pdbx_description
1 polymer ?
#
loop_
_entity_poly.entity_id
_entity_poly.type
_entity_poly.pdbx_seq_one_letter_code
_entity_poly.pdbx_strand_id
1 'polypeptide(L)'
;MTRFMTPRYFTQTQQAAVEQAVRQLNLVDEEGLRIFIIALEYELAEYEKLAGTTAPTVAPQAVVNEQPLAALQTLTRELDRVILQLKQLPEQAQQQLLTQLSAEDRFARPHTKSYLDAMVIELSRISTVCAQLQEGVAERTRLSATESHFISMVAEAYFECFELHPRENDGEPFATLLQRILEICGLKIALSSAVLQPILSKIG
;
A
#
# COMPACT_ATOMS: atom_id res chain seq x y z
N MET A 1 17.10 -31.26 1.25
CA MET A 1 17.62 -31.33 -0.14
C MET A 1 17.89 -29.92 -0.60
N THR A 2 19.15 -29.49 -0.58
CA THR A 2 19.59 -28.17 -1.07
C THR A 2 19.39 -28.16 -2.58
N ARG A 3 18.38 -27.44 -3.06
CA ARG A 3 18.14 -27.28 -4.49
C ARG A 3 19.22 -26.31 -4.99
N PHE A 4 20.18 -26.78 -5.77
CA PHE A 4 21.11 -25.89 -6.46
C PHE A 4 20.31 -25.06 -7.44
N MET A 5 20.01 -23.81 -7.08
CA MET A 5 19.39 -22.84 -7.95
C MET A 5 20.48 -22.17 -8.77
N THR A 6 20.24 -21.96 -10.06
CA THR A 6 21.16 -21.18 -10.90
C THR A 6 20.78 -19.71 -10.74
N PRO A 7 21.71 -18.82 -10.37
CA PRO A 7 21.42 -17.39 -10.25
C PRO A 7 21.06 -16.80 -11.62
N ARG A 8 20.23 -15.77 -11.59
CA ARG A 8 19.95 -14.93 -12.75
C ARG A 8 21.04 -13.87 -12.81
N TYR A 9 22.08 -14.13 -13.58
CA TYR A 9 23.17 -13.19 -13.73
C TYR A 9 22.71 -11.86 -14.30
N PHE A 10 23.13 -10.77 -13.66
CA PHE A 10 22.94 -9.44 -14.23
C PHE A 10 23.71 -9.29 -15.53
N THR A 11 23.12 -8.54 -16.46
CA THR A 11 23.93 -7.96 -17.54
C THR A 11 24.92 -6.96 -16.97
N GLN A 12 26.03 -6.71 -17.66
CA GLN A 12 27.01 -5.70 -17.24
C GLN A 12 26.37 -4.32 -16.99
N THR A 13 25.37 -3.96 -17.79
CA THR A 13 24.61 -2.71 -17.63
C THR A 13 23.75 -2.70 -16.37
N GLN A 14 23.06 -3.80 -16.06
CA GLN A 14 22.24 -3.91 -14.85
C GLN A 14 23.11 -3.91 -13.60
N GLN A 15 24.21 -4.66 -13.63
CA GLN A 15 25.16 -4.71 -12.53
C GLN A 15 25.72 -3.31 -12.23
N ALA A 16 26.21 -2.60 -13.25
CA ALA A 16 26.71 -1.23 -13.09
C ALA A 16 25.63 -0.26 -12.55
N ALA A 17 24.36 -0.43 -12.96
CA ALA A 17 23.25 0.38 -12.46
C ALA A 17 22.93 0.10 -10.98
N VAL A 18 22.99 -1.16 -10.54
CA VAL A 18 22.81 -1.54 -9.13
C VAL A 18 23.96 -0.99 -8.28
N GLU A 19 25.21 -1.16 -8.72
CA GLU A 19 26.40 -0.60 -8.05
C GLU A 19 26.30 0.92 -7.92
N GLN A 20 25.88 1.61 -8.98
CA GLN A 20 25.65 3.05 -8.97
C GLN A 20 24.53 3.45 -7.99
N ALA A 21 23.44 2.67 -7.92
CA ALA A 21 22.35 2.93 -6.99
C ALA A 21 22.79 2.81 -5.53
N VAL A 22 23.54 1.76 -5.19
CA VAL A 22 24.08 1.54 -3.83
C VAL A 22 25.04 2.68 -3.45
N ARG A 23 25.93 3.08 -4.36
CA ARG A 23 26.86 4.21 -4.12
C ARG A 23 26.15 5.55 -3.93
N GLN A 24 25.09 5.83 -4.68
CA GLN A 24 24.31 7.07 -4.53
C GLN A 24 23.58 7.16 -3.19
N LEU A 25 23.34 6.03 -2.53
CA LEU A 25 22.73 5.95 -1.21
C LEU A 25 23.77 5.93 -0.08
N ASN A 26 25.05 6.15 -0.38
CA ASN A 26 26.16 6.13 0.57
C ASN A 26 26.27 4.80 1.35
N LEU A 27 25.93 3.68 0.71
CA LEU A 27 26.15 2.34 1.22
C LEU A 27 27.55 1.91 0.77
N VAL A 28 28.58 2.19 1.58
CA VAL A 28 29.99 2.21 1.16
C VAL A 28 30.77 0.93 1.46
N ASP A 29 30.08 -0.20 1.67
CA ASP A 29 30.75 -1.49 1.80
C ASP A 29 30.84 -2.19 0.43
N GLU A 30 32.04 -2.24 -0.15
CA GLU A 30 32.30 -2.90 -1.44
C GLU A 30 32.21 -4.44 -1.33
N GLU A 31 32.52 -5.01 -0.15
CA GLU A 31 32.35 -6.45 0.07
C GLU A 31 30.88 -6.79 0.28
N GLY A 32 30.18 -6.03 1.13
CA GLY A 32 28.73 -6.08 1.28
C GLY A 32 27.98 -5.91 -0.04
N LEU A 33 28.38 -4.95 -0.88
CA LEU A 33 27.80 -4.73 -2.22
C LEU A 33 27.96 -5.97 -3.11
N ARG A 34 29.14 -6.60 -3.13
CA ARG A 34 29.36 -7.81 -3.93
C ARG A 34 28.48 -8.97 -3.44
N ILE A 35 28.40 -9.18 -2.13
CA ILE A 35 27.57 -10.23 -1.54
C ILE A 35 26.08 -9.95 -1.81
N PHE A 36 25.65 -8.70 -1.67
CA PHE A 36 24.29 -8.25 -1.94
C PHE A 36 23.88 -8.49 -3.39
N ILE A 37 24.74 -8.16 -4.36
CA ILE A 37 24.48 -8.42 -5.78
C ILE A 37 24.29 -9.92 -6.01
N ILE A 38 25.18 -10.77 -5.46
CA ILE A 38 25.07 -12.22 -5.62
C ILE A 38 23.74 -12.72 -5.02
N ALA A 39 23.41 -12.31 -3.79
CA ALA A 39 22.15 -12.67 -3.15
C ALA A 39 20.96 -12.26 -4.03
N LEU A 40 20.97 -11.03 -4.55
CA LEU A 40 19.92 -10.52 -5.43
C LEU A 40 19.76 -11.34 -6.72
N GLU A 41 20.85 -11.81 -7.33
CA GLU A 41 20.77 -12.69 -8.52
C GLU A 41 20.08 -14.04 -8.22
N TYR A 42 20.28 -14.59 -7.01
CA TYR A 42 19.57 -15.78 -6.56
C TYR A 42 18.10 -15.48 -6.28
N GLU A 43 17.79 -14.43 -5.53
CA GLU A 43 16.42 -14.06 -5.19
C GLU A 43 15.58 -13.72 -6.45
N LEU A 44 16.18 -13.07 -7.44
CA LEU A 44 15.53 -12.82 -8.73
C LEU A 44 15.25 -14.11 -9.50
N ALA A 45 16.18 -15.08 -9.48
CA ALA A 45 15.95 -16.38 -10.13
C ALA A 45 14.82 -17.16 -9.46
N GLU A 46 14.72 -17.11 -8.13
CA GLU A 46 13.61 -17.71 -7.38
C GLU A 46 12.29 -17.02 -7.68
N TYR A 47 12.27 -15.68 -7.63
CA TYR A 47 11.11 -14.88 -7.93
C TYR A 47 10.57 -15.19 -9.33
N GLU A 48 11.42 -15.23 -10.35
CA GLU A 48 10.98 -15.51 -11.73
C GLU A 48 10.46 -16.92 -11.92
N LYS A 49 11.06 -17.90 -11.24
CA LYS A 49 10.57 -19.27 -11.27
C LYS A 49 9.19 -19.39 -10.62
N LEU A 50 8.99 -18.75 -9.47
CA LEU A 50 7.72 -18.76 -8.75
C LEU A 50 6.65 -17.97 -9.52
N ALA A 51 6.99 -16.77 -10.02
CA ALA A 51 6.11 -15.92 -10.81
C ALA A 51 5.76 -16.53 -12.18
N GLY A 52 6.70 -17.23 -12.82
CA GLY A 52 6.47 -17.92 -14.10
C GLY A 52 5.60 -19.18 -13.98
N THR A 53 5.39 -19.68 -12.76
CA THR A 53 4.48 -20.81 -12.49
C THR A 53 3.02 -20.35 -12.33
N THR A 54 2.79 -19.07 -12.03
CA THR A 54 1.46 -18.44 -11.99
C THR A 54 1.18 -17.75 -13.33
N ALA A 55 0.23 -18.28 -14.11
CA ALA A 55 -0.18 -17.67 -15.39
C ALA A 55 -0.58 -16.18 -15.20
N PRO A 56 -0.36 -15.31 -16.20
CA PRO A 56 -0.45 -13.88 -16.02
C PRO A 56 -1.92 -13.42 -16.01
N THR A 57 -2.46 -13.07 -14.84
CA THR A 57 -3.59 -12.15 -14.79
C THR A 57 -3.01 -10.75 -14.90
N VAL A 58 -2.91 -10.25 -16.13
CA VAL A 58 -2.60 -8.83 -16.39
C VAL A 58 -3.80 -8.01 -15.93
N ALA A 59 -3.87 -7.70 -14.64
CA ALA A 59 -4.61 -6.55 -14.16
C ALA A 59 -3.66 -5.35 -14.22
N PRO A 60 -4.05 -4.22 -14.84
CA PRO A 60 -3.22 -3.02 -14.81
C PRO A 60 -3.03 -2.58 -13.36
N GLN A 61 -1.81 -2.73 -12.85
CA GLN A 61 -1.39 -2.16 -11.57
C GLN A 61 -1.37 -0.63 -11.75
N ALA A 62 -2.44 0.01 -11.30
CA ALA A 62 -2.52 1.45 -11.23
C ALA A 62 -1.54 1.94 -10.15
N VAL A 63 -0.81 3.01 -10.44
CA VAL A 63 -0.01 3.75 -9.46
C VAL A 63 -0.93 4.11 -8.31
N VAL A 64 -0.72 3.49 -7.14
CA VAL A 64 -1.56 3.72 -5.97
C VAL A 64 -1.10 5.01 -5.33
N ASN A 65 -1.86 6.08 -5.52
CA ASN A 65 -1.79 7.21 -4.62
C ASN A 65 -2.32 6.71 -3.25
N GLU A 66 -1.57 6.88 -2.15
CA GLU A 66 -1.97 6.44 -0.80
C GLU A 66 -2.96 7.42 -0.12
N GLN A 67 -2.99 8.69 -0.56
CA GLN A 67 -3.94 9.71 -0.06
C GLN A 67 -5.43 9.32 -0.11
N PRO A 68 -5.94 8.61 -1.14
CA PRO A 68 -7.33 8.18 -1.22
C PRO A 68 -7.73 7.22 -0.09
N LEU A 69 -6.84 6.34 0.39
CA LEU A 69 -7.23 5.31 1.37
C LEU A 69 -7.45 5.93 2.77
N ALA A 70 -6.51 6.76 3.24
CA ALA A 70 -6.64 7.44 4.53
C ALA A 70 -7.83 8.41 4.55
N ALA A 71 -8.07 9.10 3.43
CA ALA A 71 -9.23 9.97 3.26
C ALA A 71 -10.55 9.18 3.30
N LEU A 72 -10.63 8.04 2.61
CA LEU A 72 -11.81 7.16 2.64
C LEU A 72 -12.07 6.60 4.04
N GLN A 73 -11.04 6.18 4.77
CA GLN A 73 -11.19 5.69 6.14
C GLN A 73 -11.70 6.77 7.09
N THR A 74 -11.19 8.00 6.95
CA THR A 74 -11.64 9.15 7.74
C THR A 74 -13.10 9.47 7.42
N LEU A 75 -13.45 9.49 6.13
CA LEU A 75 -14.82 9.75 5.69
C LEU A 75 -15.81 8.70 6.21
N THR A 76 -15.50 7.40 6.08
CA THR A 76 -16.35 6.32 6.62
C THR A 76 -16.58 6.49 8.12
N ARG A 77 -15.51 6.77 8.89
CA ARG A 77 -15.61 6.96 10.34
C ARG A 77 -16.51 8.14 10.73
N GLU A 78 -16.36 9.27 10.05
CA GLU A 78 -17.19 10.45 10.33
C GLU A 78 -18.64 10.23 9.88
N LEU A 79 -18.88 9.54 8.76
CA LEU A 79 -20.23 9.15 8.33
C LEU A 79 -20.91 8.25 9.37
N ASP A 80 -20.23 7.21 9.85
CA ASP A 80 -20.76 6.30 10.86
C ASP A 80 -21.08 7.02 12.17
N ARG A 81 -20.21 7.96 12.57
CA ARG A 81 -20.43 8.82 13.75
C ARG A 81 -21.69 9.68 13.57
N VAL A 82 -21.84 10.36 12.44
CA VAL A 82 -23.02 11.20 12.16
C VAL A 82 -24.29 10.36 12.11
N ILE A 83 -24.26 9.19 11.46
CA ILE A 83 -25.39 8.26 11.41
C ILE A 83 -25.80 7.85 12.83
N LEU A 84 -24.85 7.50 13.68
CA LEU A 84 -25.12 7.13 15.07
C LEU A 84 -25.73 8.30 15.86
N GLN A 85 -25.17 9.50 15.72
CA GLN A 85 -25.67 10.70 16.38
C GLN A 85 -27.11 11.04 15.95
N LEU A 86 -27.41 10.95 14.64
CA LEU A 86 -28.76 11.18 14.12
C LEU A 86 -29.76 10.14 14.63
N LYS A 87 -29.37 8.85 14.72
CA LYS A 87 -30.22 7.78 15.24
C LYS A 87 -30.49 7.90 16.75
N GLN A 88 -29.54 8.44 17.51
CA GLN A 88 -29.62 8.58 18.96
C GLN A 88 -30.16 9.95 19.41
N LEU A 89 -30.48 10.82 18.47
CA LEU A 89 -30.87 12.20 18.75
C LEU A 89 -32.24 12.20 19.47
N PRO A 90 -32.37 12.83 20.65
CA PRO A 90 -33.65 12.92 21.36
C PRO A 90 -34.71 13.63 20.51
N GLU A 91 -35.98 13.26 20.66
CA GLU A 91 -37.08 13.79 19.84
C GLU A 91 -37.17 15.33 19.87
N GLN A 92 -36.93 15.95 21.03
CA GLN A 92 -36.86 17.40 21.17
C GLN A 92 -35.73 18.03 20.34
N ALA A 93 -34.55 17.39 20.33
CA ALA A 93 -33.42 17.86 19.54
C ALA A 93 -33.62 17.61 18.03
N GLN A 94 -34.34 16.55 17.65
CA GLN A 94 -34.73 16.30 16.26
C GLN A 94 -35.65 17.41 15.75
N GLN A 95 -36.65 17.80 16.54
CA GLN A 95 -37.57 18.89 16.19
C GLN A 95 -36.84 20.24 16.05
N GLN A 96 -35.89 20.52 16.94
CA GLN A 96 -35.05 21.73 16.84
C GLN A 96 -34.21 21.75 15.56
N LEU A 97 -33.55 20.63 15.24
CA LEU A 97 -32.76 20.49 14.02
C LEU A 97 -33.60 20.68 12.75
N LEU A 98 -34.77 20.04 12.68
CA LEU A 98 -35.69 20.17 11.53
C LEU A 98 -36.21 21.61 11.36
N THR A 99 -36.47 22.30 12.48
CA THR A 99 -36.88 23.70 12.47
C THR A 99 -35.78 24.61 11.95
N GLN A 100 -34.53 24.40 12.40
CA GLN A 100 -33.37 25.16 11.92
C GLN A 100 -33.11 24.91 10.43
N LEU A 101 -33.12 23.65 9.99
CA LEU A 101 -32.98 23.30 8.57
C LEU A 101 -34.05 23.97 7.71
N SER A 102 -35.30 24.00 8.18
CA SER A 102 -36.40 24.66 7.47
C SER A 102 -36.22 26.18 7.39
N ALA A 103 -35.68 26.81 8.44
CA ALA A 103 -35.45 28.26 8.47
C ALA A 103 -34.33 28.70 7.51
N GLU A 104 -33.34 27.84 7.28
CA GLU A 104 -32.21 28.11 6.38
C GLU A 104 -32.48 27.68 4.93
N ASP A 105 -33.50 26.85 4.69
CA ASP A 105 -33.80 26.35 3.35
C ASP A 105 -34.59 27.35 2.50
N ARG A 106 -33.87 28.03 1.61
CA ARG A 106 -34.44 28.97 0.62
C ARG A 106 -35.47 28.33 -0.33
N PHE A 107 -35.48 27.01 -0.45
CA PHE A 107 -36.41 26.29 -1.31
C PHE A 107 -37.67 25.80 -0.59
N ALA A 108 -37.82 26.11 0.71
CA ALA A 108 -38.97 25.76 1.53
C ALA A 108 -39.38 24.28 1.45
N ARG A 109 -38.40 23.37 1.37
CA ARG A 109 -38.66 21.93 1.33
C ARG A 109 -39.19 21.46 2.69
N PRO A 110 -40.05 20.43 2.70
CA PRO A 110 -40.53 19.85 3.96
C PRO A 110 -39.40 19.09 4.66
N HIS A 111 -38.99 19.58 5.84
CA HIS A 111 -38.07 18.88 6.74
C HIS A 111 -38.87 18.19 7.84
N THR A 112 -39.36 17.00 7.55
CA THR A 112 -40.11 16.14 8.48
C THR A 112 -39.20 15.07 9.08
N LYS A 113 -39.72 14.26 10.01
CA LYS A 113 -38.99 13.09 10.52
C LYS A 113 -38.49 12.16 9.41
N SER A 114 -39.30 11.96 8.36
CA SER A 114 -38.92 11.16 7.19
C SER A 114 -37.74 11.75 6.40
N TYR A 115 -37.45 13.05 6.53
CA TYR A 115 -36.25 13.67 5.97
C TYR A 115 -34.99 13.18 6.69
N LEU A 116 -35.00 13.13 8.03
CA LEU A 116 -33.88 12.57 8.81
C LEU A 116 -33.70 11.08 8.54
N ASP A 117 -34.80 10.32 8.43
CA ASP A 117 -34.74 8.90 8.07
C ASP A 117 -34.10 8.70 6.68
N ALA A 118 -34.48 9.53 5.70
CA ALA A 118 -33.88 9.51 4.37
C ALA A 118 -32.39 9.90 4.39
N MET A 119 -32.00 10.92 5.18
CA MET A 119 -30.59 11.28 5.36
C MET A 119 -29.79 10.12 5.96
N VAL A 120 -30.32 9.44 6.99
CA VAL A 120 -29.68 8.29 7.59
C VAL A 120 -29.47 7.17 6.56
N ILE A 121 -30.47 6.91 5.70
CA ILE A 121 -30.37 5.91 4.63
C ILE A 121 -29.26 6.29 3.64
N GLU A 122 -29.24 7.53 3.14
CA GLU A 122 -28.26 7.96 2.14
C GLU A 122 -26.84 8.02 2.72
N LEU A 123 -26.67 8.52 3.95
CA LEU A 123 -25.37 8.50 4.62
C LEU A 123 -24.87 7.07 4.83
N SER A 124 -25.76 6.14 5.20
CA SER A 124 -25.41 4.71 5.33
C SER A 124 -24.98 4.12 3.99
N ARG A 125 -25.66 4.48 2.90
CA ARG A 125 -25.29 4.03 1.54
C ARG A 125 -23.92 4.56 1.13
N ILE A 126 -23.62 5.82 1.41
CA ILE A 126 -22.30 6.41 1.12
C ILE A 126 -21.22 5.70 1.95
N SER A 127 -21.47 5.48 3.25
CA SER A 127 -20.53 4.76 4.13
C SER A 127 -20.20 3.36 3.58
N THR A 128 -21.21 2.61 3.13
CA THR A 128 -21.03 1.30 2.48
C THR A 128 -20.19 1.38 1.21
N VAL A 129 -20.44 2.36 0.33
CA VAL A 129 -19.65 2.53 -0.90
C VAL A 129 -18.19 2.89 -0.55
N CYS A 130 -17.97 3.76 0.44
CA CYS A 130 -16.63 4.08 0.90
C CYS A 130 -15.89 2.84 1.42
N ALA A 131 -16.56 1.95 2.17
CA ALA A 131 -15.97 0.69 2.63
C ALA A 131 -15.60 -0.24 1.46
N GLN A 132 -16.47 -0.38 0.47
CA GLN A 132 -16.18 -1.18 -0.74
C GLN A 132 -15.00 -0.61 -1.54
N LEU A 133 -14.89 0.72 -1.64
CA LEU A 133 -13.75 1.36 -2.27
C LEU A 133 -12.46 1.12 -1.50
N GLN A 134 -12.51 1.11 -0.16
CA GLN A 134 -11.34 0.76 0.67
C GLN A 134 -10.89 -0.68 0.41
N GLU A 135 -11.81 -1.64 0.34
CA GLU A 135 -11.49 -3.03 0.00
C GLU A 135 -10.88 -3.14 -1.40
N GLY A 136 -11.47 -2.49 -2.40
CA GLY A 136 -10.93 -2.49 -3.76
C GLY A 136 -9.55 -1.82 -3.89
N VAL A 137 -9.25 -0.82 -3.06
CA VAL A 137 -7.90 -0.24 -2.97
C VAL A 137 -6.95 -1.20 -2.25
N ALA A 138 -7.38 -1.81 -1.14
CA ALA A 138 -6.58 -2.77 -0.38
C ALA A 138 -6.18 -4.00 -1.20
N GLU A 139 -7.10 -4.53 -2.02
CA GLU A 139 -6.82 -5.63 -2.94
C GLU A 139 -5.81 -5.24 -4.03
N ARG A 140 -5.89 -4.01 -4.55
CA ARG A 140 -4.94 -3.49 -5.55
C ARG A 140 -3.55 -3.20 -4.97
N THR A 141 -3.46 -2.94 -3.67
CA THR A 141 -2.19 -2.77 -2.95
C THR A 141 -1.63 -4.09 -2.41
N ARG A 142 -2.35 -5.21 -2.53
CA ARG A 142 -1.92 -6.46 -1.92
C ARG A 142 -0.85 -7.13 -2.79
N LEU A 143 0.34 -7.26 -2.23
CA LEU A 143 1.37 -8.12 -2.81
C LEU A 143 0.95 -9.58 -2.79
N SER A 144 1.31 -10.30 -3.86
CA SER A 144 1.29 -11.75 -3.87
C SER A 144 2.25 -12.32 -2.82
N ALA A 145 2.06 -13.59 -2.47
CA ALA A 145 2.97 -14.29 -1.56
C ALA A 145 4.41 -14.31 -2.11
N THR A 146 4.55 -14.44 -3.44
CA THR A 146 5.85 -14.44 -4.12
C THR A 146 6.53 -13.08 -4.07
N GLU A 147 5.80 -11.98 -4.32
CA GLU A 147 6.34 -10.62 -4.20
C GLU A 147 6.70 -10.29 -2.75
N SER A 148 5.85 -10.67 -1.80
CA SER A 148 6.12 -10.46 -0.37
C SER A 148 7.37 -11.19 0.08
N HIS A 149 7.55 -12.44 -0.37
CA HIS A 149 8.72 -13.24 -0.06
C HIS A 149 10.00 -12.65 -0.68
N PHE A 150 9.95 -12.26 -1.95
CA PHE A 150 11.08 -11.61 -2.61
C PHE A 150 11.51 -10.33 -1.89
N ILE A 151 10.57 -9.46 -1.50
CA ILE A 151 10.89 -8.24 -0.75
C ILE A 151 11.50 -8.57 0.62
N SER A 152 10.97 -9.57 1.33
CA SER A 152 11.54 -10.04 2.60
C SER A 152 13.00 -10.47 2.43
N MET A 153 13.29 -11.30 1.43
CA MET A 153 14.65 -11.81 1.22
C MET A 153 15.63 -10.70 0.82
N VAL A 154 15.19 -9.75 -0.02
CA VAL A 154 16.02 -8.58 -0.37
C VAL A 154 16.27 -7.69 0.85
N ALA A 155 15.28 -7.53 1.74
CA ALA A 155 15.42 -6.77 2.98
C ALA A 155 16.36 -7.45 3.99
N GLU A 156 16.32 -8.78 4.10
CA GLU A 156 17.27 -9.56 4.91
C GLU A 156 18.69 -9.44 4.35
N ALA A 157 18.88 -9.63 3.04
CA ALA A 157 20.18 -9.49 2.40
C ALA A 157 20.73 -8.06 2.55
N TYR A 158 19.88 -7.04 2.47
CA TYR A 158 20.25 -5.65 2.73
C TYR A 158 20.76 -5.46 4.16
N PHE A 159 20.03 -5.98 5.15
CA PHE A 159 20.43 -5.91 6.56
C PHE A 159 21.76 -6.63 6.80
N GLU A 160 21.93 -7.84 6.27
CA GLU A 160 23.15 -8.63 6.44
C GLU A 160 24.37 -8.00 5.75
N CYS A 161 24.18 -7.37 4.59
CA CYS A 161 25.29 -6.81 3.80
C CYS A 161 25.67 -5.39 4.19
N PHE A 162 24.74 -4.60 4.72
CA PHE A 162 24.98 -3.18 5.02
C PHE A 162 24.82 -2.83 6.50
N GLU A 163 24.43 -3.78 7.35
CA GLU A 163 24.18 -3.59 8.78
C GLU A 163 23.19 -2.45 9.09
N LEU A 164 22.26 -2.20 8.16
CA LEU A 164 21.23 -1.16 8.27
C LEU A 164 19.84 -1.79 8.28
N HIS A 165 19.01 -1.36 9.22
CA HIS A 165 17.62 -1.80 9.26
C HIS A 165 16.83 -1.25 8.07
N PRO A 166 16.13 -2.11 7.30
CA PRO A 166 15.30 -1.66 6.19
C PRO A 166 14.10 -0.89 6.72
N ARG A 167 13.86 0.30 6.16
CA ARG A 167 12.74 1.18 6.52
C ARG A 167 11.80 1.40 5.34
N GLU A 168 10.53 1.58 5.66
CA GLU A 168 9.40 1.70 4.73
C GLU A 168 9.17 3.12 4.20
N ASN A 169 9.83 4.13 4.76
CA ASN A 169 9.56 5.53 4.42
C ASN A 169 10.14 5.91 3.05
N ASP A 170 9.37 6.70 2.30
CA ASP A 170 9.83 7.28 1.03
C ASP A 170 11.11 8.09 1.25
N GLY A 171 12.14 7.80 0.45
CA GLY A 171 13.44 8.45 0.52
C GLY A 171 14.44 7.82 1.50
N GLU A 172 14.04 6.84 2.31
CA GLU A 172 15.00 6.02 3.06
C GLU A 172 15.83 5.14 2.11
N PRO A 173 17.07 4.77 2.48
CA PRO A 173 17.98 4.05 1.58
C PRO A 173 17.42 2.73 1.06
N PHE A 174 16.79 1.92 1.92
CA PHE A 174 16.24 0.63 1.53
C PHE A 174 15.10 0.78 0.50
N ALA A 175 14.07 1.59 0.80
CA ALA A 175 12.93 1.78 -0.10
C ALA A 175 13.38 2.34 -1.46
N THR A 176 14.34 3.28 -1.45
CA THR A 176 14.91 3.87 -2.67
C THR A 176 15.72 2.84 -3.47
N LEU A 177 16.51 2.01 -2.80
CA LEU A 177 17.31 0.96 -3.44
C LEU A 177 16.41 -0.11 -4.06
N LEU A 178 15.41 -0.58 -3.32
CA LEU A 178 14.45 -1.58 -3.78
C LEU A 178 13.71 -1.09 -5.03
N GLN A 179 13.21 0.15 -5.01
CA GLN A 179 12.55 0.75 -6.17
C GLN A 179 13.46 0.74 -7.42
N ARG A 180 14.73 1.12 -7.27
CA ARG A 180 15.70 1.12 -8.38
C ARG A 180 16.01 -0.29 -8.87
N ILE A 181 16.13 -1.26 -7.97
CA ILE A 181 16.34 -2.67 -8.34
C ILE A 181 15.17 -3.17 -9.18
N LEU A 182 13.93 -2.88 -8.78
CA LEU A 182 12.75 -3.27 -9.56
C LEU A 182 12.76 -2.65 -10.96
N GLU A 183 13.11 -1.36 -11.07
CA GLU A 183 13.25 -0.66 -12.36
C GLU A 183 14.34 -1.28 -13.25
N ILE A 184 15.53 -1.53 -12.71
CA ILE A 184 16.65 -2.15 -13.42
C ILE A 184 16.31 -3.56 -13.92
N CYS A 185 15.50 -4.29 -13.14
CA CYS A 185 15.09 -5.65 -13.44
C CYS A 185 13.82 -5.73 -14.30
N GLY A 186 13.13 -4.60 -14.52
CA GLY A 186 11.85 -4.55 -15.24
C GLY A 186 10.68 -5.18 -14.47
N LEU A 187 10.79 -5.27 -13.15
CA LEU A 187 9.76 -5.83 -12.28
C LEU A 187 8.71 -4.77 -11.95
N LYS A 188 7.43 -5.12 -12.08
CA LYS A 188 6.30 -4.27 -11.74
C LYS A 188 5.72 -4.72 -10.40
N ILE A 189 6.38 -4.33 -9.32
CA ILE A 189 5.89 -4.53 -7.96
C ILE A 189 5.56 -3.14 -7.41
N ALA A 190 4.30 -2.94 -7.01
CA ALA A 190 3.87 -1.66 -6.46
C ALA A 190 4.40 -1.50 -5.03
N LEU A 191 5.43 -0.65 -4.86
CA LEU A 191 5.96 -0.30 -3.55
C LEU A 191 5.19 0.87 -2.96
N SER A 192 4.86 0.75 -1.68
CA SER A 192 4.25 1.81 -0.89
C SER A 192 4.61 1.58 0.58
N SER A 193 4.61 2.63 1.41
CA SER A 193 4.94 2.49 2.84
C SER A 193 3.98 1.51 3.53
N ALA A 194 2.68 1.59 3.21
CA ALA A 194 1.67 0.66 3.71
C ALA A 194 1.90 -0.81 3.30
N VAL A 195 2.55 -1.04 2.16
CA VAL A 195 2.90 -2.37 1.65
C VAL A 195 4.17 -2.91 2.31
N LEU A 196 5.18 -2.06 2.48
CA LEU A 196 6.48 -2.44 3.03
C LEU A 196 6.42 -2.67 4.55
N GLN A 197 5.69 -1.83 5.30
CA GLN A 197 5.62 -1.87 6.76
C GLN A 197 5.29 -3.27 7.35
N PRO A 198 4.26 -4.01 6.88
CA PRO A 198 3.97 -5.36 7.40
C PRO A 198 5.02 -6.42 7.04
N ILE A 199 5.87 -6.16 6.03
CA ILE A 199 6.96 -7.04 5.63
C ILE A 199 8.20 -6.74 6.50
N LEU A 200 8.58 -5.46 6.56
CA LEU A 200 9.80 -5.01 7.23
C LEU A 200 9.71 -5.10 8.76
N SER A 201 8.52 -4.98 9.35
CA SER A 201 8.33 -5.16 10.81
C SER A 201 8.71 -6.55 11.34
N LYS A 202 8.93 -7.53 10.45
CA LYS A 202 9.39 -8.89 10.81
C LYS A 202 10.90 -9.04 10.74
N ILE A 203 11.58 -8.07 10.12
CA ILE A 203 13.02 -8.04 9.90
C ILE A 203 13.54 -7.00 10.89
N GLY A 204 13.91 -7.50 12.07
CA GLY A 204 14.21 -6.71 13.26
C GLY A 204 15.23 -5.63 12.99
#